data_AF-A0A1H6EYW8-F1
#
_entry.id   AF-A0A1H6EYW8-F1
#
_cell.length_a   1.000
_cell.length_b   1.000
_cell.length_c   1.000
_cell.angle_alpha   90.00
_cell.angle_beta   90.00
_cell.angle_gamma   90.00
#
_symmetry.space_group_name_H-M   'P 1'
#
loop_
_entity.id
_entity.type
_entity.pdbx_description
1 polymer ?
#
loop_
_entity_poly.entity_id
_entity_poly.type
_entity_poly.pdbx_seq_one_letter_code
_entity_poly.pdbx_strand_id
1 'polypeptide(L)'
;MRKVYDPGTGHATQVAELTATRTRLREDRQAGLYDGPEDAEWYRIEYRRLGEEIAALKALPERKPGMRMVPTGRTIAHEWDAGDSVKRREMLAEFEVRVVLHPTGHDPRAAITGMEISTDGIELTG
;
A
#
# COMPACT_ATOMS: atom_id res chain seq x y z
N MET A 1 8.81 -9.00 -2.56
CA MET A 1 7.65 -8.12 -2.27
C MET A 1 7.46 -8.04 -0.77
N ARG A 2 7.22 -6.85 -0.21
CA ARG A 2 6.98 -6.66 1.22
C ARG A 2 5.57 -6.11 1.44
N LYS A 3 4.82 -6.74 2.37
CA LYS A 3 3.56 -6.17 2.87
C LYS A 3 3.90 -4.97 3.74
N VAL A 4 3.48 -3.78 3.30
CA VAL A 4 3.57 -2.55 4.08
C VAL A 4 2.14 -2.06 4.33
N TYR A 5 1.85 -1.72 5.57
CA TYR A 5 0.60 -1.09 5.94
C TYR A 5 0.58 0.33 5.37
N ASP A 6 -0.35 0.60 4.46
CA ASP A 6 -0.62 1.95 3.97
C ASP A 6 -1.77 2.51 4.82
N PRO A 7 -1.52 3.54 5.66
CA PRO A 7 -2.55 4.10 6.51
C PRO A 7 -3.68 4.77 5.72
N GLY A 8 -3.53 4.94 4.40
CA GLY A 8 -4.48 5.64 3.56
C GLY A 8 -4.46 7.16 3.84
N THR A 9 -4.98 7.93 2.90
CA THR A 9 -5.16 9.38 3.03
C THR A 9 -6.62 9.68 3.40
N GLY A 10 -7.10 9.02 4.46
CA GLY A 10 -8.49 9.17 4.90
C GLY A 10 -8.69 10.49 5.65
N HIS A 11 -9.26 11.50 5.00
CA HIS A 11 -9.67 12.75 5.65
C HIS A 11 -11.06 12.65 6.32
N ALA A 12 -11.70 11.48 6.25
CA ALA A 12 -13.04 11.23 6.76
C ALA A 12 -13.22 11.61 8.25
N THR A 13 -12.26 11.28 9.12
CA THR A 13 -12.32 11.63 10.54
C THR A 13 -12.27 13.15 10.73
N GLN A 14 -11.34 13.83 10.07
CA GLN A 14 -11.18 15.28 10.15
C GLN A 14 -12.41 16.01 9.59
N VAL A 15 -12.98 15.51 8.48
CA VAL A 15 -14.23 16.01 7.91
C VAL A 15 -15.40 15.85 8.89
N ALA A 16 -15.48 14.71 9.59
CA ALA A 16 -16.53 14.45 10.59
C ALA A 16 -16.42 15.40 11.80
N GLU A 17 -15.21 15.61 12.31
CA GLU A 17 -14.93 16.53 13.43
C GLU A 17 -15.27 17.99 13.09
N LEU A 18 -14.84 18.46 11.91
CA LEU A 18 -15.15 19.81 11.44
C LEU A 18 -16.65 19.98 11.19
N THR A 19 -17.32 18.95 10.66
CA THR A 19 -18.77 18.95 10.47
C THR A 19 -19.49 19.04 11.80
N ALA A 20 -19.08 18.26 12.81
CA ALA A 20 -19.66 18.31 14.15
C ALA A 20 -19.46 19.69 14.80
N THR A 21 -18.26 20.26 14.69
CA THR A 21 -17.97 21.62 15.16
C THR A 21 -18.87 22.66 14.49
N ARG A 22 -19.03 22.58 13.16
CA ARG A 22 -19.90 23.48 12.39
C ARG A 22 -21.37 23.33 12.77
N THR A 23 -21.82 22.13 13.14
CA THR A 23 -23.19 21.90 13.64
C THR A 23 -23.38 22.51 15.02
N ARG A 24 -22.47 22.28 15.96
CA ARG A 24 -22.52 22.89 17.31
C ARG A 24 -22.57 24.41 17.25
N LEU A 25 -21.70 25.02 16.44
CA LEU A 25 -21.68 26.47 16.27
C LEU A 25 -23.02 27.03 15.77
N ARG A 26 -23.73 26.28 14.91
CA ARG A 26 -25.07 26.63 14.44
C ARG A 26 -26.11 26.50 15.56
N GLU A 27 -26.05 25.41 16.33
CA GLU A 27 -26.95 25.16 17.45
C GLU A 27 -26.78 26.23 18.55
N ASP A 28 -25.54 26.58 18.89
CA ASP A 28 -25.21 27.65 19.83
C ASP A 28 -25.82 28.98 19.39
N ARG A 29 -25.74 29.30 18.09
CA ARG A 29 -26.39 30.50 17.55
C ARG A 29 -27.92 30.44 17.62
N GLN A 30 -28.51 29.27 17.35
CA GLN A 30 -29.96 29.10 17.49
C GLN A 30 -30.44 29.23 18.94
N ALA A 31 -29.57 28.91 19.91
CA ALA A 31 -29.82 29.10 21.33
C ALA A 31 -29.66 30.56 21.81
N GLY A 32 -29.36 31.50 20.90
CA GLY A 32 -29.18 32.92 21.20
C GLY A 32 -27.77 33.27 21.70
N LEU A 33 -26.81 32.36 21.58
CA LEU A 33 -25.40 32.65 21.77
C LEU A 33 -24.89 33.42 20.54
N TYR A 34 -24.04 34.43 20.71
CA TYR A 34 -23.46 35.21 19.59
C TYR A 34 -24.46 36.12 18.85
N ASP A 35 -25.47 36.66 19.57
CA ASP A 35 -26.48 37.59 19.04
C ASP A 35 -26.02 39.06 19.00
N GLY A 36 -24.85 39.37 19.58
CA GLY A 36 -24.25 40.68 19.47
C GLY A 36 -23.88 41.03 18.01
N PRO A 37 -23.86 42.32 17.62
CA PRO A 37 -23.53 42.73 16.27
C PRO A 37 -22.08 42.35 15.85
N GLU A 38 -21.12 42.39 16.78
CA GLU A 38 -19.74 41.93 16.54
C GLU A 38 -19.67 40.39 16.43
N ASP A 39 -20.45 39.69 17.24
CA ASP A 39 -20.52 38.22 17.23
C ASP A 39 -21.19 37.67 15.96
N ALA A 40 -22.10 38.44 15.36
CA ALA A 40 -22.75 38.09 14.10
C ALA A 40 -21.79 38.07 12.91
N GLU A 41 -20.88 39.04 12.85
CA GLU A 41 -19.79 39.07 11.86
C GLU A 41 -18.83 37.89 12.08
N TRP A 42 -18.36 37.71 13.33
CA TRP A 42 -17.46 36.62 13.69
C TRP A 42 -18.03 35.24 13.32
N TYR A 43 -19.29 34.99 13.66
CA TYR A 43 -19.98 33.73 13.30
C TYR A 43 -19.99 33.51 11.80
N ARG A 44 -20.31 34.52 10.98
CA ARG A 44 -20.34 34.36 9.51
C ARG A 44 -18.97 33.99 8.97
N ILE A 45 -17.91 34.61 9.50
CA ILE A 45 -16.53 34.34 9.10
C ILE A 45 -16.15 32.90 9.45
N GLU A 46 -16.34 32.49 10.71
CA GLU A 46 -15.95 31.14 11.16
C GLU A 46 -16.81 30.04 10.52
N TYR A 47 -18.11 30.29 10.38
CA TYR A 47 -19.01 29.33 9.76
C TYR A 47 -18.69 29.08 8.28
N ARG A 48 -18.22 30.11 7.57
CA ARG A 48 -17.70 30.01 6.20
C ARG A 48 -16.35 29.28 6.18
N ARG A 49 -15.40 29.67 7.04
CA ARG A 49 -14.06 29.05 7.13
C ARG A 49 -14.15 27.53 7.32
N LEU A 50 -14.97 27.08 8.28
CA LEU A 50 -15.21 25.65 8.52
C LEU A 50 -15.82 24.94 7.29
N GLY A 51 -16.71 25.62 6.55
CA GLY A 51 -17.30 25.08 5.34
C GLY A 51 -16.27 24.90 4.20
N GLU A 52 -15.39 25.89 4.02
CA GLU A 52 -14.30 25.84 3.04
C GLU A 52 -13.30 24.74 3.37
N GLU A 53 -12.93 24.59 4.63
CA GLU A 53 -12.01 23.54 5.10
C GLU A 53 -12.58 22.14 4.87
N ILE A 54 -13.87 21.93 5.18
CA ILE A 54 -14.57 20.67 4.88
C ILE A 54 -14.58 20.39 3.37
N ALA A 55 -14.85 21.40 2.55
CA ALA A 55 -14.90 21.24 1.10
C ALA A 55 -13.52 20.90 0.52
N ALA A 56 -12.46 21.55 1.01
CA ALA A 56 -11.09 21.27 0.62
C ALA A 56 -10.69 19.84 0.97
N LEU A 57 -10.98 19.38 2.19
CA LEU A 57 -10.67 18.02 2.62
C LEU A 57 -11.44 16.95 1.82
N LYS A 58 -12.71 17.22 1.47
CA LYS A 58 -13.52 16.32 0.63
C LYS A 58 -13.06 16.27 -0.82
N ALA A 59 -12.40 17.31 -1.31
CA ALA A 59 -11.85 17.35 -2.66
C ALA A 59 -10.53 16.58 -2.78
N LEU A 60 -9.87 16.25 -1.67
CA LEU A 60 -8.64 15.46 -1.68
C LEU A 60 -8.94 13.99 -2.03
N PRO A 61 -8.10 13.33 -2.85
CA PRO A 61 -8.28 11.92 -3.18
C PRO A 61 -8.18 11.02 -1.93
N GLU A 62 -9.26 10.33 -1.60
CA GLU A 62 -9.26 9.33 -0.53
C GLU A 62 -8.69 8.00 -1.03
N ARG A 63 -7.65 7.49 -0.36
CA ARG A 63 -7.23 6.08 -0.48
C ARG A 63 -7.63 5.33 0.78
N LYS A 64 -8.39 4.26 0.60
CA LYS A 64 -8.76 3.38 1.71
C LYS A 64 -7.51 2.76 2.34
N PRO A 65 -7.40 2.72 3.67
CA PRO A 65 -6.31 2.02 4.35
C PRO A 65 -6.29 0.57 3.91
N GLY A 66 -5.09 0.04 3.67
CA GLY A 66 -4.93 -1.30 3.13
C GLY A 66 -3.50 -1.81 3.16
N MET A 67 -3.37 -3.13 3.03
CA MET A 67 -2.06 -3.77 2.87
C MET A 67 -1.61 -3.61 1.42
N ARG A 68 -0.51 -2.87 1.19
CA ARG A 68 0.09 -2.75 -0.14
C ARG A 68 1.33 -3.61 -0.25
N MET A 69 1.43 -4.38 -1.33
CA MET A 69 2.64 -5.09 -1.70
C MET A 69 3.60 -4.11 -2.37
N VAL A 70 4.71 -3.81 -1.69
CA VAL A 70 5.75 -2.92 -2.21
C VAL A 70 6.89 -3.78 -2.76
N PRO A 71 7.39 -3.54 -3.99
CA PRO A 71 8.57 -4.22 -4.48
C PRO A 71 9.74 -3.93 -3.55
N THR A 72 10.42 -4.98 -3.12
CA THR A 72 11.54 -4.92 -2.16
C THR A 72 12.81 -4.34 -2.78
N GLY A 73 12.81 -4.05 -4.09
CA GLY A 73 13.99 -3.66 -4.86
C GLY A 73 15.06 -4.76 -4.99
N ARG A 74 14.80 -5.95 -4.43
CA ARG A 74 15.67 -7.12 -4.48
C ARG A 74 15.03 -8.18 -5.36
N THR A 75 15.77 -8.62 -6.37
CA THR A 75 15.40 -9.74 -7.24
C THR A 75 15.82 -11.06 -6.59
N ILE A 76 15.27 -12.19 -7.08
CA ILE A 76 15.72 -13.53 -6.65
C ILE A 76 17.21 -13.73 -6.93
N ALA A 77 17.74 -13.16 -8.02
CA ALA A 77 19.17 -13.15 -8.31
C ALA A 77 19.98 -12.44 -7.19
N HIS A 78 19.53 -11.26 -6.74
CA HIS A 78 20.20 -10.56 -5.63
C HIS A 78 20.16 -11.36 -4.32
N GLU A 79 19.08 -12.10 -4.05
CA GLU A 79 18.98 -12.96 -2.87
C GLU A 79 19.83 -14.24 -2.99
N TRP A 80 19.93 -14.80 -4.20
CA TRP A 80 20.80 -15.94 -4.52
C TRP A 80 22.27 -15.61 -4.32
N ASP A 81 22.72 -14.46 -4.82
CA ASP A 81 24.11 -14.03 -4.75
C ASP A 81 24.51 -13.66 -3.31
N ALA A 82 23.62 -13.02 -2.56
CA ALA A 82 23.85 -12.66 -1.16
C ALA A 82 23.71 -13.84 -0.18
N GLY A 83 23.03 -14.92 -0.58
CA GLY A 83 22.77 -16.09 0.25
C GLY A 83 23.95 -17.06 0.33
N ASP A 84 24.14 -17.66 1.50
CA ASP A 84 25.03 -18.80 1.68
C ASP A 84 24.41 -20.11 1.15
N SER A 85 25.15 -21.22 1.25
CA SER A 85 24.68 -22.54 0.78
C SER A 85 23.40 -23.02 1.47
N VAL A 86 23.12 -22.59 2.70
CA VAL A 86 21.88 -22.94 3.41
C VAL A 86 20.73 -22.14 2.84
N LYS A 87 20.90 -20.82 2.70
CA LYS A 87 19.90 -19.93 2.15
C LYS A 87 19.54 -20.29 0.71
N ARG A 88 20.53 -20.65 -0.11
CA ARG A 88 20.33 -21.15 -1.48
C ARG A 88 19.50 -22.41 -1.53
N ARG A 89 19.72 -23.35 -0.60
CA ARG A 89 18.92 -24.57 -0.51
C ARG A 89 17.47 -24.28 -0.13
N GLU A 90 17.25 -23.38 0.82
CA GLU A 90 15.91 -22.93 1.19
C GLU A 90 15.19 -22.28 0.01
N MET A 91 15.89 -21.41 -0.74
CA MET A 91 15.34 -20.80 -1.95
C MET A 91 14.94 -21.85 -2.99
N LEU A 92 15.80 -22.83 -3.28
CA LEU A 92 15.46 -23.91 -4.22
C LEU A 92 14.22 -24.70 -3.77
N ALA A 93 14.06 -24.92 -2.46
CA ALA A 93 12.89 -25.60 -1.91
C ALA A 93 11.62 -24.73 -2.01
N GLU A 94 11.72 -23.42 -1.70
CA GLU A 94 10.61 -22.46 -1.81
C GLU A 94 10.08 -22.33 -3.25
N PHE A 95 10.98 -22.37 -4.23
CA PHE A 95 10.63 -22.34 -5.66
C PHE A 95 10.33 -23.74 -6.24
N GLU A 96 10.24 -24.77 -5.42
CA GLU A 96 10.00 -26.16 -5.81
C GLU A 96 10.93 -26.69 -6.91
N VAL A 97 12.18 -26.23 -6.95
CA VAL A 97 13.16 -26.68 -7.95
C VAL A 97 13.54 -28.14 -7.69
N ARG A 98 13.32 -28.99 -8.69
CA ARG A 98 13.60 -30.43 -8.65
C ARG A 98 14.63 -30.78 -9.71
N VAL A 99 15.52 -31.73 -9.40
CA VAL A 99 16.46 -32.30 -10.35
C VAL A 99 16.15 -33.77 -10.53
N VAL A 100 15.83 -34.17 -11.75
CA VAL A 100 15.65 -35.57 -12.15
C VAL A 100 16.98 -36.04 -12.75
N LEU A 101 17.58 -37.06 -12.12
CA LEU A 101 18.78 -37.71 -12.64
C LEU A 101 18.38 -38.96 -13.41
N HIS A 102 18.73 -38.97 -14.70
CA HIS A 102 18.56 -40.14 -15.56
C HIS A 102 19.77 -41.06 -15.47
N PRO A 103 19.60 -42.37 -15.75
CA PRO A 103 20.70 -43.33 -15.80
C PRO A 103 21.76 -42.94 -16.83
N THR A 104 22.97 -43.48 -16.67
CA THR A 104 24.06 -43.33 -17.63
C THR A 104 23.64 -43.82 -19.02
N GLY A 105 23.80 -42.98 -20.04
CA GLY A 105 23.42 -43.25 -21.43
C GLY A 105 22.14 -42.54 -21.91
N HIS A 106 21.44 -41.84 -21.02
CA HIS A 106 20.30 -40.97 -21.37
C HIS A 106 20.76 -39.52 -21.54
N ASP A 107 20.32 -38.86 -22.62
CA ASP A 107 20.57 -37.45 -22.89
C ASP A 107 19.24 -36.67 -22.85
N PRO A 108 19.06 -35.68 -21.96
CA PRO A 108 20.00 -35.22 -20.94
C PRO A 108 20.08 -36.17 -19.73
N ARG A 109 21.27 -36.21 -19.10
CA ARG A 109 21.51 -36.98 -17.87
C ARG A 109 20.84 -36.36 -16.63
N ALA A 110 20.65 -35.04 -16.64
CA ALA A 110 19.98 -34.32 -15.58
C ALA A 110 18.96 -33.37 -16.20
N ALA A 111 17.74 -33.37 -15.67
CA ALA A 111 16.68 -32.45 -16.06
C ALA A 111 16.21 -31.67 -14.83
N ILE A 112 16.07 -30.36 -14.97
CA ILE A 112 15.53 -29.50 -13.92
C ILE A 112 14.01 -29.38 -14.16
N THR A 113 13.21 -29.56 -13.11
CA THR A 113 11.74 -29.58 -13.15
C THR A 113 11.17 -28.78 -11.97
N GLY A 114 9.87 -28.51 -11.95
CA GLY A 114 9.19 -27.86 -10.80
C GLY A 114 8.92 -26.36 -10.93
N MET A 115 9.54 -25.71 -11.93
CA MET A 115 9.09 -24.42 -12.46
C MET A 115 8.61 -24.63 -13.90
N GLU A 116 7.63 -23.86 -14.39
CA GLU A 116 7.51 -23.63 -15.83
C GLU A 116 8.78 -22.90 -16.26
N ILE A 117 9.83 -23.65 -16.56
CA ILE A 117 11.03 -23.12 -17.18
C ILE A 117 10.59 -22.77 -18.59
N SER A 118 10.24 -21.50 -18.82
CA SER A 118 10.15 -20.99 -20.19
C SER A 118 11.51 -21.24 -20.83
N THR A 119 11.53 -22.16 -21.79
CA THR A 119 12.74 -22.58 -22.51
C THR A 119 13.29 -21.50 -23.44
N ASP A 120 12.70 -20.30 -23.48
CA ASP A 120 13.06 -19.21 -24.38
C ASP A 120 14.39 -18.50 -24.02
N GLY A 121 15.13 -18.98 -23.01
CA GLY A 121 16.39 -18.36 -22.57
C GLY A 121 17.61 -19.27 -22.47
N ILE A 122 17.49 -20.57 -22.78
CA ILE A 122 18.65 -21.47 -22.77
C ILE A 122 19.25 -21.53 -24.18
N GLU A 123 19.76 -20.38 -24.66
CA GLU A 123 20.83 -20.43 -25.65
C GLU A 123 22.11 -20.80 -24.92
N LEU A 124 22.46 -22.09 -25.05
CA LEU A 124 23.78 -22.63 -24.79
C LEU A 124 24.80 -21.84 -25.62
N THR A 125 25.49 -20.88 -25.03
CA THR A 125 26.77 -20.43 -25.58
C THR A 125 27.80 -21.53 -25.29
N GLY A 126 28.18 -22.24 -26.35
CA GLY A 126 29.35 -23.12 -26.39
C GLY A 126 30.66 -22.35 -26.36
#